data_AF-A0A662RCT2-F1
#
_entry.id   AF-A0A662RCT2-F1
#
_cell.length_a   1.000
_cell.length_b   1.000
_cell.length_c   1.000
_cell.angle_alpha   90.00
_cell.angle_beta   90.00
_cell.angle_gamma   90.00
#
_symmetry.space_group_name_H-M   'P 1'
#
loop_
_entity.id
_entity.type
_entity.pdbx_description
1 polymer ?
#
loop_
_entity_poly.entity_id
_entity_poly.type
_entity_poly.pdbx_seq_one_letter_code
_entity_poly.pdbx_strand_id
1 'polypeptide(L)' 'MTETIAAVYKDCIFKPLRKVPFPEHRRMRLVVLPEEDGGLLELQKKELSSIIGIGECGISDVSRRHDQYIYEG' A
#
# COMPACT_ATOMS: atom_id res chain seq x y z
N MET A 1 6.82 -7.77 25.02
CA MET A 1 5.87 -7.47 23.93
C MET A 1 6.29 -6.16 23.28
N THR A 2 6.21 -6.05 21.96
CA THR A 2 6.49 -4.80 21.25
C THR A 2 5.22 -3.97 21.24
N GLU A 3 5.24 -2.80 21.88
CA GLU A 3 4.10 -1.88 21.90
C GLU A 3 4.15 -0.96 20.69
N THR A 4 3.06 -0.91 19.92
CA THR A 4 2.90 0.01 18.78
C THR A 4 2.12 1.24 19.24
N ILE A 5 2.62 2.42 18.89
CA ILE A 5 2.01 3.70 19.28
C ILE A 5 1.51 4.36 18.00
N ALA A 6 0.19 4.57 17.92
CA ALA A 6 -0.41 5.28 16.81
C ALA A 6 -0.09 6.78 16.90
N ALA A 7 0.34 7.37 15.79
CA ALA A 7 0.76 8.77 15.70
C ALA A 7 0.31 9.37 14.36
N VAL A 8 0.10 10.69 14.37
CA VAL A 8 -0.19 11.48 13.16
C VAL A 8 1.05 12.25 12.77
N TYR A 9 1.38 12.25 11.48
CA TYR A 9 2.44 13.11 10.94
C TYR A 9 1.89 14.50 10.65
N LYS A 10 2.34 15.51 11.39
CA LYS A 10 1.93 16.91 11.21
C LYS A 10 3.09 17.85 11.53
N ASP A 11 3.30 18.87 10.69
CA ASP A 11 4.37 19.88 10.86
C ASP A 11 5.77 19.25 10.94
N CYS A 12 6.03 18.21 10.14
CA CYS A 12 7.26 17.40 10.18
C CYS A 12 7.52 16.63 11.49
N ILE A 13 6.52 16.53 12.37
CA ILE A 13 6.63 15.84 13.67
C ILE A 13 5.60 14.70 13.74
N PHE A 14 6.03 13.53 14.22
CA PHE A 14 5.11 12.43 14.58
C PHE A 14 4.51 12.70 15.96
N LYS A 15 3.25 13.12 15.99
CA LYS A 15 2.51 13.42 17.22
C LYS A 15 1.72 12.16 17.64
N PRO A 16 2.02 11.54 18.78
CA PRO A 16 1.28 10.37 19.23
C PRO A 16 -0.16 10.75 19.56
N LEU A 17 -1.12 9.87 19.21
CA LEU A 17 -2.55 10.09 19.46
C LEU A 17 -2.91 10.03 20.95
N ARG A 18 -2.08 9.38 21.76
CA ARG A 18 -2.20 9.33 23.22
C ARG A 18 -0.91 9.86 23.83
N LYS A 19 -1.02 10.49 25.00
CA LYS A 19 0.15 10.93 25.75
C LYS A 19 0.90 9.69 26.26
N VAL A 20 2.08 9.43 25.69
CA VAL A 20 2.94 8.32 26.10
C VAL A 20 4.16 8.90 26.84
N PRO A 21 4.47 8.43 28.05
CA PRO A 21 5.71 8.80 28.72
C PRO A 21 6.89 8.16 27.95
N PHE A 22 7.65 8.97 27.24
CA PHE A 22 8.87 8.52 26.58
C PHE A 22 10.09 8.90 27.43
N PRO A 23 10.97 7.95 27.77
CA PRO A 23 12.29 8.31 28.23
C PRO A 23 13.05 9.00 27.09
N GLU A 24 13.81 10.04 27.42
CA GLU A 24 14.63 10.76 26.43
C GLU A 24 15.60 9.80 25.71
N HIS A 25 15.86 10.07 24.43
CA HIS A 25 16.82 9.33 23.59
C HIS A 25 16.51 7.85 23.29
N ARG A 26 15.24 7.44 23.26
CA ARG A 26 14.88 6.10 22.77
C ARG A 26 14.79 6.04 21.24
N ARG A 27 15.48 5.07 20.63
CA ARG A 27 15.30 4.72 19.21
C ARG A 27 13.94 4.08 18.98
N MET A 28 13.18 4.58 18.02
CA MET A 28 11.90 4.01 17.58
C MET A 28 11.99 3.59 16.12
N ARG A 29 11.21 2.57 15.74
CA ARG A 29 11.01 2.19 14.34
C ARG A 29 9.66 2.72 13.88
N LEU A 30 9.67 3.48 12.80
CA LEU A 30 8.44 3.86 12.10
C LEU A 30 7.96 2.65 11.31
N VAL A 31 6.70 2.28 11.50
CA VAL A 31 6.02 1.27 10.70
C VAL A 31 4.80 1.95 10.08
N VAL A 32 4.78 2.03 8.74
CA VAL A 32 3.62 2.50 7.99
C VAL A 32 2.80 1.27 7.68
N LEU A 33 1.65 1.14 8.32
CA LEU A 33 0.67 0.12 8.00
C LEU A 33 -0.27 0.74 6.96
N PRO A 34 -0.36 0.18 5.73
CA PRO A 34 -1.46 0.54 4.85
C PRO A 34 -2.76 0.19 5.58
N GLU A 35 -3.78 1.05 5.48
CA GLU A 35 -5.12 0.61 5.89
C GLU A 35 -5.44 -0.66 5.09
N GLU A 36 -5.97 -1.69 5.75
CA GLU A 36 -6.38 -2.90 5.04
C GLU A 36 -7.48 -2.50 4.05
N ASP A 37 -7.04 -2.32 2.81
CA ASP A 37 -7.78 -1.95 1.61
C ASP A 37 -8.73 -3.07 1.15
N GLY A 38 -9.35 -3.78 2.09
CA GLY A 38 -10.31 -4.85 1.79
C GLY A 38 -11.45 -4.34 0.91
N GLY A 39 -11.88 -3.09 1.13
CA GLY A 39 -12.86 -2.41 0.27
C GLY A 39 -12.28 -2.00 -1.09
N LEU A 40 -11.04 -1.53 -1.14
CA LEU A 40 -10.41 -1.05 -2.37
C LEU A 40 -10.10 -2.20 -3.34
N LEU A 41 -9.64 -3.35 -2.84
CA LEU A 41 -9.44 -4.55 -3.66
C LEU A 41 -10.75 -5.03 -4.28
N GLU A 42 -11.84 -5.04 -3.52
CA GLU A 42 -13.16 -5.46 -4.03
C GLU A 42 -13.75 -4.44 -5.00
N LEU A 43 -13.54 -3.14 -4.77
CA LEU A 43 -13.91 -2.10 -5.73
C LEU A 43 -13.10 -2.21 -7.03
N GLN A 44 -11.79 -2.43 -6.94
CA GLN A 44 -10.93 -2.65 -8.10
C GLN A 44 -11.36 -3.89 -8.89
N LYS A 45 -11.63 -5.02 -8.22
CA LYS A 45 -12.14 -6.23 -8.89
C LYS A 45 -13.46 -5.97 -9.59
N LYS A 46 -14.39 -5.25 -8.95
CA LYS A 46 -15.70 -4.92 -9.51
C LYS A 46 -15.56 -4.06 -10.77
N GLU A 47 -14.81 -2.98 -10.70
CA GLU A 47 -14.58 -2.08 -11.84
C GLU A 47 -13.83 -2.80 -12.96
N LEU A 48 -12.78 -3.56 -12.64
CA LEU A 48 -12.05 -4.37 -13.62
C LEU A 48 -12.96 -5.42 -14.28
N SER A 49 -13.91 -6.01 -13.54
CA SER A 49 -14.86 -6.98 -14.11
C SER A 49 -15.74 -6.35 -15.19
N SER A 50 -16.02 -5.05 -15.12
CA SER A 50 -16.80 -4.34 -16.14
C SER A 50 -16.05 -4.16 -17.47
N ILE A 51 -14.72 -4.31 -17.45
CA ILE A 51 -13.86 -4.17 -18.62
C ILE A 51 -13.22 -5.49 -19.08
N ILE A 52 -13.50 -6.60 -18.38
CA ILE A 52 -13.06 -7.94 -18.82
C ILE A 52 -13.71 -8.22 -20.19
N GLY A 53 -12.86 -8.45 -21.20
CA GLY A 53 -13.30 -8.72 -22.57
C GLY A 53 -13.30 -7.52 -23.52
N ILE A 54 -12.94 -6.31 -23.07
CA ILE A 54 -12.78 -5.13 -23.96
C ILE A 54 -11.58 -5.28 -24.93
N GLY A 55 -10.71 -6.27 -24.71
CA GLY A 55 -9.68 -6.67 -25.67
C GLY A 55 -9.57 -8.19 -25.77
N GLU A 56 -9.83 -8.73 -26.96
CA GLU A 56 -9.51 -10.12 -27.30
C GLU A 56 -8.05 -10.16 -27.77
N CYS A 57 -7.14 -10.32 -26.82
CA CYS A 57 -5.74 -10.62 -27.12
C CYS A 57 -5.46 -12.00 -26.56
N GLY A 58 -5.08 -12.97 -27.41
CA GLY A 58 -4.75 -14.34 -27.02
C GLY A 58 -3.51 -14.48 -26.13
N ILE A 59 -3.08 -13.38 -25.50
CA ILE A 59 -1.91 -13.25 -24.63
C ILE A 59 -2.43 -12.78 -23.27
N SER A 60 -2.54 -13.71 -22.32
CA SER A 60 -3.11 -13.48 -20.99
C SER A 60 -2.08 -13.08 -19.92
N ASP A 61 -0.78 -13.12 -20.23
CA ASP A 61 0.30 -12.93 -19.25
C ASP A 61 1.29 -11.81 -19.63
N VAL A 62 0.75 -10.66 -20.04
CA VAL A 62 1.54 -9.49 -20.45
C VAL A 62 2.19 -8.81 -19.24
N SER A 63 1.53 -8.84 -18.07
CA SER A 63 2.04 -8.18 -16.85
C SER A 63 3.30 -8.84 -16.28
N ARG A 64 3.46 -10.16 -16.41
CA ARG A 64 4.67 -10.87 -15.96
C ARG A 64 5.82 -10.84 -16.97
N ARG A 65 5.53 -10.56 -18.23
CA ARG A 65 6.51 -10.50 -19.34
C ARG A 65 6.63 -9.09 -19.93
N HIS A 66 6.33 -8.08 -19.12
CA HIS A 66 6.28 -6.67 -19.56
C HIS A 66 7.61 -6.22 -20.19
N ASP A 67 8.72 -6.82 -19.74
CA ASP A 67 10.07 -6.60 -20.22
C ASP A 67 10.21 -6.87 -21.72
N GLN A 68 9.63 -7.98 -22.18
CA GLN A 68 9.71 -8.45 -23.57
C GLN A 68 8.87 -7.62 -24.56
N TYR A 69 7.92 -6.84 -24.06
CA TYR A 69 7.02 -6.05 -24.91
C TYR A 69 7.33 -4.55 -24.89
N ILE A 70 8.04 -4.07 -23.87
CA ILE A 70 8.33 -2.64 -23.69
C ILE A 70 9.78 -2.30 -24.03
N TYR A 71 10.74 -3.20 -23.78
CA TYR A 71 12.16 -2.86 -23.83
C TYR A 71 12.97 -3.59 -24.90
N GLU A 72 12.40 -4.56 -25.62
CA GLU A 72 13.05 -5.22 -26.78
C GLU A 72 12.36 -4.78 -28.09
N GLY A 73 12.66 -3.54 -28.51
CA GLY A 73 12.34 -3.01 -29.84
C GLY A 73 13.58 -2.94 -30.72
#